data_AF-A0AAD4DEZ0-F1
#
_entry.id   AF-A0AAD4DEZ0-F1
#
_cell.length_a   1.000
_cell.length_b   1.000
_cell.length_c   1.000
_cell.angle_alpha   90.00
_cell.angle_beta   90.00
_cell.angle_gamma   90.00
#
_symmetry.space_group_name_H-M   'P 1'
#
loop_
_entity.id
_entity.type
_entity.pdbx_description
1 polymer ?
#
loop_
_entity_poly.entity_id
_entity_poly.type
_entity_poly.pdbx_seq_one_letter_code
_entity_poly.pdbx_strand_id
1 'polypeptide(L)'
;MSINSATTLSAAEWTGILYDLILFENSGKYACDSDEYPINNIADALMNAWYWQENKGCLSNCPVDSYISKNSLYTPDGITMYINTTRRHTFSIFPYPLTVRTKNTSYHLVGINQKGVIRTDFVSLPKLSGRDQQDFLDDYAAIIPSNYHDDFATVIQHLRDNCWIHGGSGGRTRLLANGLEGVTKFSKKHNDKKRLVITHILPGELERRRAFSRQLEINAAVRQKQDFTRPDAQKPEQNRKQPQDDINILEKRLDAMRLEVEERQQLKERQEMEARAQRIASITRYMITLQTSQMPTDDIINSVQDLRQALQAGLRRYTGRENVTVHLLGSFESGLASKTSDADFTAYNFFSPNSRGNSIAELANALRWAGLPIVSFTAGKFQCDMSMDQHMGVINSKLIATYRKIDNRFLTLWFTIRLIAKKHEILSGSTRYLSSYALAMMLIVFLQDVCNPPILPRLQQQNRRQMLRRMIDGYDCSFDHNWSNHQKFGGANTTSVGQLLIDFCRFYGYTFKYATEELNPCLGVVKSRSFNPPPRSPADRRPKDWAMCVLDPFIAGRNVAGNSQKHHVAKIQKCFQEYAFGEVDVGDLKKAFER
;
A
#
# COMPACT_ATOMS: atom_id res chain seq x y z
N MET A 1 -28.18 5.60 43.52
CA MET A 1 -27.15 4.59 43.20
C MET A 1 -27.18 4.38 41.70
N SER A 2 -26.28 5.06 40.97
CA SER A 2 -26.29 5.10 39.49
C SER A 2 -25.66 3.84 38.93
N ILE A 3 -26.35 3.19 38.00
CA ILE A 3 -25.95 1.95 37.32
C ILE A 3 -24.73 2.26 36.43
N ASN A 4 -23.55 2.04 36.99
CA ASN A 4 -22.30 1.91 36.27
C ASN A 4 -22.10 0.43 35.91
N SER A 5 -22.42 0.05 34.68
CA SER A 5 -21.80 -1.09 34.01
C SER A 5 -21.95 -0.92 32.50
N ALA A 6 -21.09 -0.09 31.90
CA ALA A 6 -20.89 -0.12 30.46
C ALA A 6 -20.30 -1.49 30.11
N THR A 7 -21.09 -2.37 29.50
CA THR A 7 -20.60 -3.60 28.88
C THR A 7 -19.65 -3.19 27.75
N THR A 8 -18.35 -3.33 28.00
CA THR A 8 -17.30 -3.08 27.01
C THR A 8 -17.39 -4.13 25.90
N LEU A 9 -17.64 -3.68 24.67
CA LEU A 9 -17.57 -4.54 23.48
C LEU A 9 -16.17 -5.15 23.36
N SER A 10 -16.10 -6.44 23.05
CA SER A 10 -14.89 -7.20 22.75
C SER A 10 -14.30 -6.82 21.39
N ALA A 11 -13.02 -7.11 21.17
CA ALA A 11 -12.36 -6.88 19.88
C ALA A 11 -13.07 -7.57 18.70
N ALA A 12 -13.60 -8.77 18.92
CA ALA A 12 -14.38 -9.51 17.92
C ALA A 12 -15.67 -8.77 17.52
N GLU A 13 -16.38 -8.21 18.50
CA GLU A 13 -17.62 -7.46 18.27
C GLU A 13 -17.33 -6.15 17.55
N TRP A 14 -16.25 -5.44 17.91
CA TRP A 14 -15.81 -4.24 17.20
C TRP A 14 -15.47 -4.51 15.74
N THR A 15 -14.75 -5.60 15.45
CA THR A 15 -14.43 -5.99 14.07
C THR A 15 -15.67 -6.44 13.30
N GLY A 16 -16.61 -7.13 13.94
CA GLY A 16 -17.89 -7.48 13.33
C GLY A 16 -18.71 -6.25 12.92
N ILE A 17 -18.73 -5.22 13.77
CA ILE A 17 -19.36 -3.93 13.45
C ILE A 17 -18.70 -3.28 12.23
N LEU A 18 -17.36 -3.21 12.20
CA LEU A 18 -16.63 -2.65 11.06
C LEU A 18 -16.93 -3.43 9.77
N TYR A 19 -16.92 -4.75 9.85
CA TYR A 19 -17.27 -5.65 8.75
C TYR A 19 -18.67 -5.34 8.20
N ASP A 20 -19.67 -5.22 9.08
CA ASP A 20 -21.05 -4.90 8.68
C ASP A 20 -21.19 -3.51 8.05
N LEU A 21 -20.43 -2.52 8.52
CA LEU A 21 -20.37 -1.20 7.88
C LEU A 21 -19.78 -1.26 6.47
N ILE A 22 -18.73 -2.06 6.26
CA ILE A 22 -18.13 -2.27 4.94
C ILE A 22 -19.16 -2.89 4.00
N LEU A 23 -19.89 -3.90 4.44
CA LEU A 23 -20.96 -4.53 3.64
C LEU A 23 -22.08 -3.54 3.31
N PHE A 24 -22.53 -2.77 4.30
CA PHE A 24 -23.54 -1.74 4.12
C PHE A 24 -23.12 -0.69 3.08
N GLU A 25 -21.88 -0.20 3.17
CA GLU A 25 -21.35 0.79 2.24
C GLU A 25 -21.20 0.28 0.81
N ASN A 26 -21.04 -1.02 0.62
CA ASN A 26 -20.83 -1.62 -0.71
C ASN A 26 -22.07 -2.33 -1.27
N SER A 27 -23.15 -2.42 -0.50
CA SER A 27 -24.40 -3.03 -0.94
C SER A 27 -25.01 -2.31 -2.16
N GLY A 28 -25.24 -3.06 -3.24
CA GLY A 28 -26.00 -2.59 -4.41
C GLY A 28 -25.34 -1.65 -5.41
N LYS A 29 -24.03 -1.38 -5.34
CA LYS A 29 -23.33 -0.56 -6.35
C LYS A 29 -22.19 -1.27 -7.11
N TYR A 30 -21.65 -2.36 -6.56
CA TYR A 30 -20.72 -3.28 -7.25
C TYR A 30 -21.33 -4.64 -7.56
N ALA A 31 -22.63 -4.79 -7.33
CA ALA A 31 -23.37 -5.69 -8.17
C ALA A 31 -23.07 -5.27 -9.62
N CYS A 32 -22.17 -6.01 -10.28
CA CYS A 32 -22.38 -6.35 -11.68
C CYS A 32 -23.87 -6.74 -11.82
N ASP A 33 -24.41 -6.90 -13.02
CA ASP A 33 -25.79 -7.39 -13.16
C ASP A 33 -26.08 -8.74 -12.41
N SER A 34 -25.09 -9.32 -11.73
CA SER A 34 -25.06 -10.52 -10.89
C SER A 34 -25.10 -10.37 -9.34
N ASP A 35 -25.11 -9.18 -8.71
CA ASP A 35 -25.03 -9.03 -7.23
C ASP A 35 -23.77 -9.64 -6.55
N GLU A 36 -22.72 -9.94 -7.31
CA GLU A 36 -21.50 -10.60 -6.81
C GLU A 36 -20.49 -9.58 -6.25
N TYR A 37 -20.17 -9.67 -4.95
CA TYR A 37 -19.12 -8.86 -4.30
C TYR A 37 -17.90 -9.71 -3.92
N PRO A 38 -16.71 -9.48 -4.53
CA PRO A 38 -15.52 -10.31 -4.29
C PRO A 38 -15.07 -10.29 -2.83
N ILE A 39 -14.68 -11.46 -2.30
CA ILE A 39 -14.13 -11.58 -0.93
C ILE A 39 -12.86 -10.75 -0.78
N ASN A 40 -12.06 -10.69 -1.83
CA ASN A 40 -10.81 -9.94 -1.92
C ASN A 40 -11.05 -8.47 -1.55
N ASN A 41 -12.15 -7.87 -2.03
CA ASN A 41 -12.49 -6.48 -1.76
C ASN A 41 -12.87 -6.25 -0.29
N ILE A 42 -13.45 -7.25 0.38
CA ILE A 42 -13.74 -7.19 1.82
C ILE A 42 -12.44 -7.26 2.61
N ALA A 43 -11.55 -8.20 2.26
CA ALA A 43 -10.24 -8.36 2.87
C ALA A 43 -9.39 -7.08 2.73
N ASP A 44 -9.37 -6.49 1.53
CA ASP A 44 -8.70 -5.22 1.24
C ASP A 44 -9.24 -4.08 2.12
N ALA A 45 -10.56 -3.97 2.29
CA ALA A 45 -11.16 -2.92 3.11
C ALA A 45 -10.80 -3.06 4.60
N LEU A 46 -10.80 -4.28 5.13
CA LEU A 46 -10.38 -4.54 6.51
C LEU A 46 -8.88 -4.33 6.72
N MET A 47 -8.05 -4.64 5.72
CA MET A 47 -6.62 -4.33 5.75
C MET A 47 -6.38 -2.82 5.86
N ASN A 48 -7.07 -2.03 5.03
CA ASN A 48 -6.91 -0.57 5.03
C ASN A 48 -7.35 0.04 6.36
N ALA A 49 -8.45 -0.45 6.94
CA ALA A 49 -8.90 -0.01 8.25
C ALA A 49 -7.87 -0.33 9.35
N TRP A 50 -7.33 -1.55 9.37
CA TRP A 50 -6.31 -1.96 10.32
C TRP A 50 -5.04 -1.11 10.20
N TYR A 51 -4.49 -0.95 9.00
CA TYR A 51 -3.27 -0.17 8.78
C TYR A 51 -3.45 1.31 9.13
N TRP A 52 -4.61 1.89 8.82
CA TRP A 52 -4.91 3.27 9.14
C TRP A 52 -4.98 3.50 10.66
N GLN A 53 -5.49 2.52 11.42
CA GLN A 53 -5.53 2.54 12.87
C GLN A 53 -4.14 2.43 13.51
N GLU A 54 -3.27 1.54 13.00
CA GLU A 54 -1.90 1.40 13.53
C GLU A 54 -1.03 2.65 13.30
N ASN A 55 -1.23 3.37 12.19
CA ASN A 55 -0.33 4.45 11.78
C ASN A 55 -0.87 5.87 12.05
N LYS A 56 -2.14 6.01 12.44
CA LYS A 56 -2.72 7.26 12.93
C LYS A 56 -3.44 6.99 14.25
N GLY A 57 -2.77 7.27 15.37
CA GLY A 57 -3.29 7.10 16.74
C GLY A 57 -4.44 8.03 17.12
N CYS A 58 -5.46 8.15 16.27
CA CYS A 58 -6.55 9.12 16.37
C CYS A 58 -7.93 8.49 16.56
N LEU A 59 -8.03 7.17 16.75
CA LEU A 59 -9.25 6.55 17.25
C LEU A 59 -9.16 6.34 18.75
N SER A 60 -10.27 6.49 19.45
CA SER A 60 -10.33 6.31 20.90
C SER A 60 -10.19 4.83 21.29
N ASN A 61 -8.97 4.27 21.36
CA ASN A 61 -8.66 2.92 21.88
C ASN A 61 -9.65 1.81 21.43
N CYS A 62 -10.15 1.84 20.19
CA CYS A 62 -11.06 0.82 19.67
C CYS A 62 -10.21 -0.38 19.17
N PRO A 63 -10.27 -1.56 19.80
CA PRO A 63 -9.32 -2.66 19.57
C PRO A 63 -9.62 -3.48 18.31
N VAL A 64 -10.09 -2.83 17.23
CA VAL A 64 -10.49 -3.51 15.98
C VAL A 64 -9.29 -4.15 15.29
N ASP A 65 -8.15 -3.49 15.38
CA ASP A 65 -6.84 -3.88 14.89
C ASP A 65 -6.40 -5.26 15.40
N SER A 66 -6.54 -5.50 16.71
CA SER A 66 -6.08 -6.71 17.36
C SER A 66 -6.78 -7.98 16.82
N TYR A 67 -8.08 -7.89 16.56
CA TYR A 67 -8.85 -9.04 16.06
C TYR A 67 -8.70 -9.23 14.55
N ILE A 68 -8.58 -8.15 13.77
CA ILE A 68 -8.26 -8.24 12.33
C ILE A 68 -6.91 -8.95 12.13
N SER A 69 -5.89 -8.51 12.87
CA SER A 69 -4.55 -9.11 12.81
C SER A 69 -4.57 -10.56 13.28
N LYS A 70 -5.20 -10.85 14.44
CA LYS A 70 -5.20 -12.20 15.03
C LYS A 70 -5.89 -13.24 14.15
N ASN A 71 -6.94 -12.87 13.43
CA ASN A 71 -7.71 -13.80 12.60
C ASN A 71 -7.39 -13.69 11.10
N SER A 72 -6.32 -12.97 10.73
CA SER A 72 -5.92 -12.74 9.34
C SER A 72 -7.06 -12.26 8.44
N LEU A 73 -7.97 -11.40 8.95
CA LEU A 73 -9.14 -10.94 8.19
C LEU A 73 -8.79 -10.00 7.02
N TYR A 74 -7.51 -9.76 6.81
CA TYR A 74 -6.97 -9.06 5.66
C TYR A 74 -6.61 -10.02 4.49
N THR A 75 -6.85 -11.33 4.62
CA THR A 75 -6.67 -12.32 3.54
C THR A 75 -8.02 -12.92 3.10
N PRO A 76 -8.15 -13.38 1.84
CA PRO A 76 -9.36 -14.05 1.38
C PRO A 76 -9.70 -15.30 2.20
N ASP A 77 -8.70 -16.08 2.58
CA ASP A 77 -8.88 -17.28 3.41
C ASP A 77 -9.35 -16.93 4.81
N GLY A 78 -8.78 -15.89 5.43
CA GLY A 78 -9.19 -15.40 6.74
C GLY A 78 -10.63 -14.90 6.74
N ILE A 79 -11.04 -14.17 5.71
CA ILE A 79 -12.44 -13.74 5.53
C ILE A 79 -13.36 -14.92 5.24
N THR A 80 -12.95 -15.86 4.40
CA THR A 80 -13.75 -17.05 4.10
C THR A 80 -13.97 -17.88 5.35
N MET A 81 -12.90 -18.10 6.14
CA MET A 81 -12.98 -18.77 7.42
C MET A 81 -13.86 -17.97 8.38
N TYR A 82 -13.71 -16.65 8.46
CA TYR A 82 -14.56 -15.79 9.30
C TYR A 82 -16.03 -15.92 8.92
N ILE A 83 -16.39 -15.84 7.64
CA ILE A 83 -17.78 -15.98 7.18
C ILE A 83 -18.33 -17.38 7.50
N ASN A 84 -17.54 -18.43 7.33
CA ASN A 84 -17.97 -19.82 7.47
C ASN A 84 -17.98 -20.32 8.93
N THR A 85 -17.09 -19.81 9.79
CA THR A 85 -16.89 -20.27 11.18
C THR A 85 -17.54 -19.35 12.20
N THR A 86 -17.64 -18.06 11.91
CA THR A 86 -18.31 -17.11 12.78
C THR A 86 -19.80 -17.31 12.61
N ARG A 87 -20.41 -18.13 13.48
CA ARG A 87 -21.85 -18.06 13.72
C ARG A 87 -22.12 -16.60 14.07
N ARG A 88 -22.74 -15.84 13.15
CA ARG A 88 -23.02 -14.40 13.31
C ARG A 88 -23.34 -14.09 14.77
N HIS A 89 -22.40 -13.43 15.44
CA HIS A 89 -22.57 -13.12 16.85
C HIS A 89 -23.70 -12.11 17.01
N THR A 90 -24.13 -11.97 18.25
CA THR A 90 -25.34 -11.34 18.79
C THR A 90 -25.52 -9.84 18.46
N PHE A 91 -24.71 -9.29 17.54
CA PHE A 91 -24.54 -7.87 17.20
C PHE A 91 -24.41 -7.61 15.69
N SER A 92 -24.69 -8.58 14.81
CA SER A 92 -24.68 -8.31 13.36
C SER A 92 -25.80 -7.34 13.01
N ILE A 93 -25.41 -6.17 12.50
CA ILE A 93 -26.28 -5.07 12.05
C ILE A 93 -26.67 -5.31 10.58
N PHE A 94 -25.82 -5.99 9.80
CA PHE A 94 -26.05 -6.19 8.37
C PHE A 94 -27.17 -7.24 8.12
N PRO A 95 -28.22 -6.91 7.35
CA PRO A 95 -29.50 -7.61 7.39
C PRO A 95 -29.51 -9.00 6.72
N TYR A 96 -28.53 -9.33 5.88
CA TYR A 96 -28.55 -10.58 5.11
C TYR A 96 -27.42 -11.52 5.47
N PRO A 97 -27.68 -12.82 5.69
CA PRO A 97 -26.61 -13.81 5.82
C PRO A 97 -25.79 -13.86 4.54
N LEU A 98 -24.47 -14.02 4.70
CA LEU A 98 -23.55 -14.14 3.58
C LEU A 98 -23.05 -15.57 3.47
N THR A 99 -22.95 -16.06 2.23
CA THR A 99 -22.37 -17.35 1.91
C THR A 99 -21.30 -17.14 0.86
N VAL A 100 -20.12 -17.71 1.11
CA VAL A 100 -19.03 -17.70 0.15
C VAL A 100 -19.38 -18.59 -1.04
N ARG A 101 -19.28 -18.04 -2.24
CA ARG A 101 -19.48 -18.75 -3.51
C ARG A 101 -18.23 -18.59 -4.37
N THR A 102 -17.91 -19.60 -5.16
CA THR A 102 -16.75 -19.61 -6.04
C THR A 102 -17.18 -19.58 -7.50
N LYS A 103 -16.53 -18.74 -8.31
CA LYS A 103 -16.70 -18.68 -9.76
C LYS A 103 -15.38 -18.98 -10.46
N ASN A 104 -15.44 -19.82 -11.48
CA ASN A 104 -14.30 -20.16 -12.33
C ASN A 104 -14.43 -19.39 -13.65
N THR A 105 -13.55 -18.41 -13.87
CA THR A 105 -13.50 -17.66 -15.12
C THR A 105 -12.36 -18.20 -15.98
N SER A 106 -12.73 -18.89 -17.06
CA SER A 106 -11.77 -19.37 -18.06
C SER A 106 -11.34 -18.20 -18.95
N TYR A 107 -10.04 -18.03 -19.12
CA TYR A 107 -9.50 -17.02 -20.04
C TYR A 107 -8.51 -17.66 -21.02
N HIS A 108 -8.49 -17.09 -22.22
CA HIS A 108 -7.55 -17.44 -23.28
C HIS A 108 -6.52 -16.33 -23.39
N LEU A 109 -5.25 -16.67 -23.16
CA LEU A 109 -4.14 -15.77 -23.45
C LEU A 109 -3.89 -15.80 -24.97
N VAL A 110 -4.34 -14.74 -25.66
CA VAL A 110 -4.10 -14.57 -27.09
C VAL A 110 -2.57 -14.46 -27.31
N GLY A 111 -2.01 -15.41 -28.06
CA GLY A 111 -0.58 -15.48 -28.38
C GLY A 111 0.17 -16.69 -27.82
N ILE A 112 -0.42 -17.47 -26.90
CA ILE A 112 0.28 -18.59 -26.24
C ILE A 112 -0.51 -19.92 -26.21
N ASN A 113 -1.71 -19.97 -26.79
CA ASN A 113 -2.58 -21.18 -26.84
C ASN A 113 -2.76 -21.92 -25.50
N GLN A 114 -2.63 -21.23 -24.36
CA GLN A 114 -2.92 -21.78 -23.04
C GLN A 114 -4.27 -21.27 -22.51
N LYS A 115 -5.04 -22.18 -21.91
CA LYS A 115 -6.27 -21.90 -21.16
C LYS A 115 -5.93 -21.81 -19.68
N GLY A 116 -6.19 -20.67 -19.04
CA GLY A 116 -6.11 -20.50 -17.59
C GLY A 116 -7.51 -20.44 -16.98
N VAL A 117 -7.62 -20.80 -15.70
CA VAL A 117 -8.86 -20.66 -14.91
C VAL A 117 -8.56 -19.79 -13.70
N ILE A 118 -9.23 -18.64 -13.60
CA ILE A 118 -9.20 -17.80 -12.39
C ILE A 118 -10.35 -18.24 -11.50
N ARG A 119 -10.03 -18.62 -10.26
CA ARG A 119 -11.03 -18.82 -9.21
C ARG A 119 -11.24 -17.50 -8.48
N THR A 120 -12.47 -17.04 -8.42
CA THR A 120 -12.87 -15.84 -7.67
C THR A 120 -13.94 -16.22 -6.66
N ASP A 121 -13.63 -16.04 -5.38
CA ASP A 121 -14.60 -16.19 -4.31
C ASP A 121 -15.32 -14.85 -4.06
N PHE A 122 -16.62 -14.94 -3.85
CA PHE A 122 -17.49 -13.78 -3.69
C PHE A 122 -18.64 -14.07 -2.72
N VAL A 123 -19.28 -13.03 -2.24
CA VAL A 123 -20.55 -13.08 -1.53
C VAL A 123 -21.62 -12.37 -2.34
N SER A 124 -22.87 -12.83 -2.26
CA SER A 124 -24.00 -12.12 -2.87
C SER A 124 -24.36 -10.90 -2.02
N LEU A 125 -24.24 -9.70 -2.59
CA LEU A 125 -24.43 -8.43 -1.89
C LEU A 125 -25.44 -7.53 -2.63
N PRO A 126 -26.73 -7.86 -2.58
CA PRO A 126 -27.77 -7.14 -3.31
C PRO A 126 -27.97 -5.72 -2.77
N LYS A 127 -28.64 -4.89 -3.57
CA LYS A 127 -29.05 -3.54 -3.14
C LYS A 127 -30.06 -3.62 -1.99
N LEU A 128 -29.70 -3.01 -0.86
CA LEU A 128 -30.58 -2.87 0.29
C LEU A 128 -31.82 -2.04 -0.06
N SER A 129 -33.01 -2.50 0.37
CA SER A 129 -34.22 -1.70 0.27
C SER A 129 -34.14 -0.46 1.16
N GLY A 130 -35.00 0.54 0.92
CA GLY A 130 -35.04 1.74 1.77
C GLY A 130 -35.33 1.42 3.24
N ARG A 131 -36.09 0.35 3.51
CA ARG A 131 -36.37 -0.13 4.86
C ARG A 131 -35.14 -0.78 5.48
N ASP A 132 -34.48 -1.70 4.77
CA ASP A 132 -33.26 -2.35 5.27
C ASP A 132 -32.15 -1.35 5.58
N GLN A 133 -32.03 -0.29 4.76
CA GLN A 133 -31.08 0.78 5.02
C GLN A 133 -31.41 1.56 6.29
N GLN A 134 -32.70 1.82 6.52
CA GLN A 134 -33.14 2.56 7.69
C GLN A 134 -32.95 1.74 8.96
N ASP A 135 -33.32 0.46 8.93
CA ASP A 135 -33.17 -0.49 10.04
C ASP A 135 -31.70 -0.65 10.41
N PHE A 136 -30.80 -0.84 9.43
CA PHE A 136 -29.36 -0.89 9.67
C PHE A 136 -28.84 0.36 10.40
N LEU A 137 -29.24 1.55 9.95
CA LEU A 137 -28.78 2.81 10.55
C LEU A 137 -29.35 3.04 11.95
N ASP A 138 -30.55 2.53 12.23
CA ASP A 138 -31.16 2.63 13.55
C ASP A 138 -30.54 1.65 14.53
N ASP A 139 -30.25 0.42 14.09
CA ASP A 139 -29.50 -0.57 14.86
C ASP A 139 -28.05 -0.11 15.12
N TYR A 140 -27.38 0.46 14.13
CA TYR A 140 -26.07 1.13 14.32
C TYR A 140 -26.14 2.19 15.42
N ALA A 141 -27.11 3.11 15.31
CA ALA A 141 -27.30 4.17 16.28
C ALA A 141 -27.61 3.61 17.67
N ALA A 142 -28.32 2.49 17.79
CA ALA A 142 -28.68 1.89 19.07
C ALA A 142 -27.54 1.07 19.71
N ILE A 143 -26.78 0.32 18.91
CA ILE A 143 -25.82 -0.69 19.37
C ILE A 143 -24.47 -0.06 19.74
N ILE A 144 -23.97 0.88 18.93
CA ILE A 144 -22.59 1.38 19.11
C ILE A 144 -22.52 2.46 20.19
N PRO A 145 -21.62 2.39 21.18
CA PRO A 145 -21.52 3.45 22.17
C PRO A 145 -21.18 4.81 21.53
N SER A 146 -21.91 5.86 21.93
CA SER A 146 -21.91 7.17 21.25
C SER A 146 -20.52 7.80 21.08
N ASN A 147 -19.60 7.54 22.01
CA ASN A 147 -18.23 8.03 21.94
C ASN A 147 -17.39 7.46 20.79
N TYR A 148 -17.79 6.33 20.19
CA TYR A 148 -17.06 5.69 19.08
C TYR A 148 -17.67 5.98 17.70
N HIS A 149 -18.81 6.67 17.62
CA HIS A 149 -19.46 6.99 16.35
C HIS A 149 -18.55 7.83 15.43
N ASP A 150 -17.87 8.83 15.96
CA ASP A 150 -16.95 9.66 15.18
C ASP A 150 -15.73 8.85 14.69
N ASP A 151 -15.30 7.85 15.45
CA ASP A 151 -14.20 6.96 15.06
C ASP A 151 -14.58 6.14 13.83
N PHE A 152 -15.70 5.41 13.89
CA PHE A 152 -16.21 4.65 12.73
C PHE A 152 -16.52 5.56 11.55
N ALA A 153 -17.10 6.74 11.78
CA ALA A 153 -17.37 7.70 10.71
C ALA A 153 -16.09 8.11 9.98
N THR A 154 -14.97 8.24 10.69
CA THR A 154 -13.67 8.59 10.12
C THR A 154 -13.03 7.38 9.41
N VAL A 155 -13.10 6.18 10.00
CA VAL A 155 -12.64 4.93 9.34
C VAL A 155 -13.35 4.75 8.01
N ILE A 156 -14.68 4.84 7.98
CA ILE A 156 -15.45 4.63 6.76
C ILE A 156 -15.15 5.73 5.72
N GLN A 157 -14.91 6.97 6.13
CA GLN A 157 -14.48 8.01 5.20
C GLN A 157 -13.10 7.67 4.61
N HIS A 158 -12.16 7.17 5.41
CA HIS A 158 -10.88 6.69 4.92
C HIS A 158 -11.06 5.57 3.88
N LEU A 159 -11.92 4.58 4.14
CA LEU A 159 -12.17 3.49 3.18
C LEU A 159 -12.84 3.99 1.89
N ARG A 160 -13.73 4.99 1.96
CA ARG A 160 -14.33 5.63 0.78
C ARG A 160 -13.29 6.28 -0.11
N ASP A 161 -12.28 6.93 0.48
CA ASP A 161 -11.26 7.65 -0.27
C ASP A 161 -10.25 6.69 -0.93
N ASN A 162 -9.98 5.53 -0.32
CA ASN A 162 -8.80 4.70 -0.65
C ASN A 162 -9.15 3.31 -1.19
N CYS A 163 -10.29 2.75 -0.79
CA CYS A 163 -10.66 1.37 -1.15
C CYS A 163 -11.76 1.32 -2.21
N TRP A 164 -12.67 2.29 -2.22
CA TRP A 164 -13.92 2.17 -2.99
C TRP A 164 -14.03 3.21 -4.10
N ILE A 165 -14.02 2.78 -5.36
CA ILE A 165 -14.05 3.69 -6.53
C ILE A 165 -15.34 4.55 -6.56
N HIS A 166 -16.41 4.07 -5.93
CA HIS A 166 -17.74 4.70 -5.97
C HIS A 166 -18.12 5.54 -4.73
N GLY A 167 -17.21 5.74 -3.77
CA GLY A 167 -17.48 6.54 -2.56
C GLY A 167 -18.54 5.96 -1.60
N GLY A 168 -18.83 4.66 -1.69
CA GLY A 168 -19.71 3.90 -0.81
C GLY A 168 -21.21 4.12 -1.08
N SER A 169 -22.06 3.85 -0.07
CA SER A 169 -23.52 3.98 -0.18
C SER A 169 -24.00 5.44 -0.17
N GLY A 170 -23.08 6.40 -0.27
CA GLY A 170 -23.34 7.83 -0.33
C GLY A 170 -23.62 8.45 1.05
N GLY A 171 -23.75 9.78 1.07
CA GLY A 171 -23.92 10.55 2.30
C GLY A 171 -22.86 11.63 2.45
N ARG A 172 -23.20 12.72 3.12
CA ARG A 172 -22.33 13.91 3.24
C ARG A 172 -21.12 13.62 4.13
N THR A 173 -19.95 14.06 3.69
CA THR A 173 -18.74 14.14 4.53
C THR A 173 -18.73 15.46 5.30
N ARG A 174 -18.28 15.45 6.55
CA ARG A 174 -18.14 16.64 7.40
C ARG A 174 -16.95 16.52 8.34
N LEU A 175 -16.42 17.68 8.74
CA LEU A 175 -15.46 17.77 9.84
C LEU A 175 -16.16 17.42 11.15
N LEU A 176 -15.59 16.46 11.88
CA LEU A 176 -16.11 15.94 13.14
C LEU A 176 -15.44 16.61 14.35
N ALA A 177 -15.92 16.32 15.55
CA ALA A 177 -15.42 16.91 16.78
C ALA A 177 -13.96 16.51 17.10
N ASN A 178 -13.52 15.37 16.58
CA ASN A 178 -12.12 14.90 16.66
C ASN A 178 -11.17 15.63 15.67
N GLY A 179 -11.67 16.61 14.91
CA GLY A 179 -10.87 17.37 13.94
C GLY A 179 -10.61 16.62 12.62
N LEU A 180 -11.20 15.44 12.42
CA LEU A 180 -11.07 14.63 11.21
C LEU A 180 -12.33 14.69 10.35
N GLU A 181 -12.20 14.41 9.06
CA GLU A 181 -13.35 14.25 8.17
C GLU A 181 -13.98 12.88 8.35
N GLY A 182 -15.30 12.83 8.50
CA GLY A 182 -16.04 11.59 8.59
C GLY A 182 -17.40 11.63 7.91
N VAL A 183 -17.98 10.44 7.73
CA VAL A 183 -19.29 10.28 7.10
C VAL A 183 -20.39 10.69 8.07
N THR A 184 -21.23 11.67 7.67
CA THR A 184 -22.24 12.27 8.56
C THR A 184 -23.19 11.23 9.17
N LYS A 185 -23.63 10.22 8.42
CA LYS A 185 -24.62 9.22 8.89
C LYS A 185 -24.08 8.31 10.00
N PHE A 186 -22.76 8.20 10.13
CA PHE A 186 -22.11 7.45 11.21
C PHE A 186 -21.60 8.38 12.33
N SER A 187 -21.62 9.70 12.15
CA SER A 187 -21.13 10.65 13.15
C SER A 187 -21.92 10.63 14.46
N LYS A 188 -21.24 10.97 15.56
CA LYS A 188 -21.83 11.06 16.90
C LYS A 188 -23.03 12.01 16.93
N LYS A 189 -22.85 13.23 16.39
CA LYS A 189 -23.90 14.26 16.35
C LYS A 189 -25.16 13.80 15.61
N HIS A 190 -25.02 12.99 14.56
CA HIS A 190 -26.16 12.46 13.81
C HIS A 190 -26.89 11.38 14.62
N ASN A 191 -26.14 10.45 15.21
CA ASN A 191 -26.70 9.30 15.90
C ASN A 191 -27.23 9.63 17.30
N ASP A 192 -26.67 10.63 18.00
CA ASP A 192 -27.23 11.12 19.27
C ASP A 192 -28.64 11.68 19.09
N LYS A 193 -28.91 12.35 17.97
CA LYS A 193 -30.26 12.83 17.64
C LYS A 193 -31.23 11.67 17.38
N LYS A 194 -30.78 10.63 16.67
CA LYS A 194 -31.58 9.41 16.44
C LYS A 194 -31.87 8.69 17.76
N ARG A 195 -30.90 8.59 18.67
CA ARG A 195 -31.07 7.98 19.99
C ARG A 195 -32.16 8.64 20.83
N LEU A 196 -32.27 9.97 20.79
CA LEU A 196 -33.35 10.69 21.48
C LEU A 196 -34.75 10.32 20.97
N VAL A 197 -34.87 9.90 19.71
CA VAL A 197 -36.12 9.40 19.11
C VAL A 197 -36.33 7.92 19.43
N ILE A 198 -35.27 7.11 19.37
CA ILE A 198 -35.31 5.65 19.64
C ILE A 198 -35.59 5.36 21.13
N THR A 199 -35.16 6.22 22.05
CA THR A 199 -35.40 6.07 23.51
C THR A 199 -36.87 6.18 23.95
N HIS A 200 -37.79 6.53 23.04
CA HIS A 200 -39.23 6.36 23.28
C HIS A 200 -39.72 4.91 23.10
N ILE A 201 -38.83 3.98 22.75
CA ILE A 201 -39.06 2.53 22.74
C ILE A 201 -38.64 1.97 24.12
N LEU A 202 -39.54 1.21 24.76
CA LEU A 202 -39.45 0.73 26.13
C LEU A 202 -38.06 0.14 26.50
N PRO A 203 -37.51 0.47 27.69
CA PRO A 203 -36.34 -0.23 28.24
C PRO A 203 -36.58 -1.75 28.25
N GLY A 204 -35.63 -2.54 27.74
CA GLY A 204 -35.76 -4.00 27.62
C GLY A 204 -36.14 -4.51 26.23
N GLU A 205 -36.55 -3.66 25.28
CA GLU A 205 -36.90 -4.08 23.92
C GLU A 205 -35.72 -4.72 23.18
N LEU A 206 -34.52 -4.16 23.39
CA LEU A 206 -33.27 -4.64 22.80
C LEU A 206 -32.85 -5.99 23.40
N GLU A 207 -32.96 -6.18 24.72
CA GLU A 207 -32.79 -7.49 25.36
C GLU A 207 -33.83 -8.51 24.89
N ARG A 208 -35.08 -8.10 24.69
CA ARG A 208 -36.16 -8.95 24.16
C ARG A 208 -35.90 -9.38 22.72
N ARG A 209 -35.44 -8.48 21.86
CA ARG A 209 -35.00 -8.79 20.48
C ARG A 209 -33.80 -9.74 20.49
N ARG A 210 -32.81 -9.51 21.38
CA ARG A 210 -31.67 -10.43 21.62
C ARG A 210 -32.11 -11.81 22.11
N ALA A 211 -33.16 -11.91 22.92
CA ALA A 211 -33.68 -13.20 23.42
C ALA A 211 -34.53 -13.93 22.36
N PHE A 212 -35.29 -13.20 21.56
CA PHE A 212 -36.14 -13.77 20.52
C PHE A 212 -35.34 -14.38 19.36
N SER A 213 -34.29 -13.69 18.89
CA SER A 213 -33.37 -14.27 17.89
C SER A 213 -32.65 -15.51 18.42
N ARG A 214 -32.22 -15.51 19.70
CA ARG A 214 -31.66 -16.70 20.37
C ARG A 214 -32.63 -17.89 20.37
N GLN A 215 -33.92 -17.65 20.65
CA GLN A 215 -34.93 -18.70 20.70
C GLN A 215 -35.26 -19.28 19.32
N LEU A 216 -35.33 -18.44 18.28
CA LEU A 216 -35.56 -18.88 16.90
C LEU A 216 -34.41 -19.74 16.37
N GLU A 217 -33.17 -19.42 16.71
CA GLU A 217 -31.99 -20.20 16.32
C GLU A 217 -31.87 -21.52 17.08
N ILE A 218 -32.18 -21.54 18.39
CA ILE A 218 -32.28 -22.79 19.16
C ILE A 218 -33.33 -23.69 18.52
N ASN A 219 -34.50 -23.14 18.17
CA ASN A 219 -35.56 -23.90 17.53
C ASN A 219 -35.17 -24.40 16.12
N ALA A 220 -34.38 -23.64 15.35
CA ALA A 220 -33.87 -24.06 14.04
C ALA A 220 -32.76 -25.12 14.13
N ALA A 221 -31.84 -25.00 15.09
CA ALA A 221 -30.77 -25.96 15.35
C ALA A 221 -31.31 -27.28 15.94
N VAL A 222 -32.36 -27.20 16.78
CA VAL A 222 -33.09 -28.37 17.28
C VAL A 222 -33.82 -29.08 16.13
N ARG A 223 -34.44 -28.33 15.20
CA ARG A 223 -35.07 -28.92 14.00
C ARG A 223 -34.07 -29.62 13.09
N GLN A 224 -32.91 -29.02 12.82
CA GLN A 224 -31.85 -29.66 12.01
C GLN A 224 -31.23 -30.90 12.68
N LYS A 225 -31.16 -30.95 14.01
CA LYS A 225 -30.69 -32.14 14.73
C LYS A 225 -31.77 -33.24 14.83
N GLN A 226 -33.04 -32.87 14.86
CA GLN A 226 -34.16 -33.82 14.91
C GLN A 226 -34.39 -34.54 13.57
N ASP A 227 -33.98 -33.96 12.44
CA ASP A 227 -34.06 -34.63 11.13
C ASP A 227 -33.01 -35.76 10.92
N PHE A 228 -31.99 -35.86 11.78
CA PHE A 228 -30.94 -36.90 11.66
C PHE A 228 -31.06 -38.06 12.66
N THR A 229 -32.00 -38.03 13.60
CA THR A 229 -32.20 -39.13 14.56
C THR A 229 -33.68 -39.37 14.85
N ARG A 230 -34.31 -40.25 14.08
CA ARG A 230 -35.34 -41.19 14.58
C ARG A 230 -34.67 -42.57 14.61
N PRO A 231 -34.75 -43.32 15.73
CA PRO A 231 -36.01 -43.97 16.11
C PRO A 231 -36.33 -44.10 17.62
N ASP A 232 -37.64 -44.23 17.87
CA ASP A 232 -38.44 -44.94 18.89
C ASP A 232 -38.11 -45.02 20.41
N ALA A 233 -39.14 -44.60 21.16
CA ALA A 233 -39.78 -45.21 22.35
C ALA A 233 -39.18 -45.11 23.79
N GLN A 234 -39.96 -44.40 24.62
CA GLN A 234 -40.41 -44.66 26.01
C GLN A 234 -39.52 -44.34 27.25
N LYS A 235 -40.23 -43.79 28.28
CA LYS A 235 -39.89 -43.21 29.61
C LYS A 235 -39.45 -44.27 30.68
N PRO A 236 -39.22 -43.99 32.00
CA PRO A 236 -39.24 -42.73 32.80
C PRO A 236 -38.06 -42.51 33.80
N GLU A 237 -38.04 -41.32 34.40
CA GLU A 237 -37.16 -40.78 35.45
C GLU A 237 -37.12 -41.57 36.77
N GLN A 238 -35.94 -41.61 37.43
CA GLN A 238 -35.83 -41.60 38.90
C GLN A 238 -34.54 -40.90 39.41
N ASN A 239 -34.76 -39.96 40.34
CA ASN A 239 -33.92 -39.51 41.47
C ASN A 239 -32.39 -39.42 41.31
N ARG A 240 -31.81 -38.23 41.56
CA ARG A 240 -30.56 -38.10 42.32
C ARG A 240 -30.30 -36.68 42.86
N LYS A 241 -30.07 -36.59 44.17
CA LYS A 241 -29.37 -35.48 44.81
C LYS A 241 -27.90 -35.52 44.36
N GLN A 242 -27.59 -34.90 43.22
CA GLN A 242 -26.24 -34.80 42.67
C GLN A 242 -25.91 -33.50 41.89
N PRO A 243 -26.68 -32.38 41.88
CA PRO A 243 -26.43 -31.33 40.89
C PRO A 243 -25.10 -30.58 41.08
N GLN A 244 -24.69 -30.31 42.33
CA GLN A 244 -23.62 -29.35 42.58
C GLN A 244 -22.20 -29.93 42.34
N ASP A 245 -21.97 -31.19 42.69
CA ASP A 245 -20.69 -31.86 42.43
C ASP A 245 -20.52 -32.15 40.94
N ASP A 246 -21.61 -32.51 40.25
CA ASP A 246 -21.60 -32.69 38.80
C ASP A 246 -21.38 -31.36 38.07
N ILE A 247 -21.96 -30.25 38.56
CA ILE A 247 -21.68 -28.89 38.05
C ILE A 247 -20.21 -28.51 38.25
N ASN A 248 -19.64 -28.74 39.45
CA ASN A 248 -18.23 -28.43 39.72
C ASN A 248 -17.26 -29.28 38.86
N ILE A 249 -17.59 -30.55 38.60
CA ILE A 249 -16.82 -31.43 37.71
C ILE A 249 -16.95 -30.97 36.25
N LEU A 250 -18.15 -30.55 35.84
CA LEU A 250 -18.40 -30.00 34.51
C LEU A 250 -17.67 -28.67 34.30
N GLU A 251 -17.66 -27.78 35.29
CA GLU A 251 -16.93 -26.51 35.26
C GLU A 251 -15.42 -26.76 35.12
N LYS A 252 -14.84 -27.64 35.93
CA LYS A 252 -13.42 -28.03 35.79
C LYS A 252 -13.10 -28.64 34.42
N ARG A 253 -14.00 -29.45 33.84
CA ARG A 253 -13.83 -29.98 32.49
C ARG A 253 -13.96 -28.91 31.41
N LEU A 254 -14.87 -27.95 31.61
CA LEU A 254 -15.05 -26.82 30.70
C LEU A 254 -13.82 -25.93 30.69
N ASP A 255 -13.23 -25.65 31.86
CA ASP A 255 -12.01 -24.87 32.00
C ASP A 255 -10.80 -25.58 31.39
N ALA A 256 -10.67 -26.90 31.60
CA ALA A 256 -9.64 -27.69 30.94
C ALA A 256 -9.77 -27.67 29.40
N MET A 257 -10.98 -27.77 28.87
CA MET A 257 -11.22 -27.63 27.41
C MET A 257 -10.92 -26.23 26.90
N ARG A 258 -11.26 -25.18 27.65
CA ARG A 258 -10.91 -23.79 27.28
C ARG A 258 -9.40 -23.60 27.20
N LEU A 259 -8.67 -24.10 28.20
CA LEU A 259 -7.21 -24.04 28.23
C LEU A 259 -6.59 -24.79 27.04
N GLU A 260 -7.10 -25.99 26.71
CA GLU A 260 -6.61 -26.78 25.57
C GLU A 260 -6.88 -26.08 24.22
N VAL A 261 -8.04 -25.43 24.07
CA VAL A 261 -8.36 -24.63 22.88
C VAL A 261 -7.44 -23.42 22.76
N GLU A 262 -7.17 -22.72 23.86
CA GLU A 262 -6.24 -21.59 23.91
C GLU A 262 -4.80 -22.01 23.57
N GLU A 263 -4.32 -23.13 24.12
CA GLU A 263 -2.99 -23.67 23.82
C GLU A 263 -2.85 -24.08 22.35
N ARG A 264 -3.87 -24.76 21.79
CA ARG A 264 -3.90 -25.10 20.36
C ARG A 264 -3.91 -23.86 19.48
N GLN A 265 -4.62 -22.82 19.89
CA GLN A 265 -4.67 -21.55 19.16
C GLN A 265 -3.30 -20.84 19.20
N GLN A 266 -2.66 -20.75 20.36
CA GLN A 266 -1.32 -20.19 20.49
C GLN A 266 -0.28 -20.98 19.70
N LEU A 267 -0.40 -22.32 19.64
CA LEU A 267 0.50 -23.15 18.84
C LEU A 267 0.34 -22.86 17.34
N LYS A 268 -0.89 -22.74 16.84
CA LYS A 268 -1.16 -22.35 15.44
C LYS A 268 -0.57 -20.98 15.13
N GLU A 269 -0.79 -19.99 15.99
CA GLU A 269 -0.25 -18.64 15.84
C GLU A 269 1.28 -18.64 15.78
N ARG A 270 1.94 -19.42 16.66
CA ARG A 270 3.41 -19.59 16.63
C ARG A 270 3.87 -20.23 15.32
N GLN A 271 3.20 -21.28 14.86
CA GLN A 271 3.54 -21.97 13.61
C GLN A 271 3.37 -21.04 12.39
N GLU A 272 2.30 -20.26 12.34
CA GLU A 272 2.05 -19.30 11.26
C GLU A 272 3.07 -18.16 11.25
N MET A 273 3.40 -17.63 12.43
CA MET A 273 4.45 -16.61 12.60
C MET A 273 5.81 -17.13 12.13
N GLU A 274 6.18 -18.35 12.52
CA GLU A 274 7.44 -18.96 12.11
C GLU A 274 7.48 -19.21 10.60
N ALA A 275 6.40 -19.75 10.03
CA ALA A 275 6.28 -19.93 8.59
C ALA A 275 6.39 -18.60 7.83
N ARG A 276 5.79 -17.52 8.33
CA ARG A 276 5.91 -16.17 7.76
C ARG A 276 7.35 -15.66 7.83
N ALA A 277 8.02 -15.82 8.97
CA ALA A 277 9.41 -15.41 9.13
C ALA A 277 10.34 -16.16 8.15
N GLN A 278 10.14 -17.47 7.98
CA GLN A 278 10.88 -18.28 7.01
C GLN A 278 10.64 -17.84 5.55
N ARG A 279 9.40 -17.49 5.20
CA ARG A 279 9.09 -16.92 3.87
C ARG A 279 9.80 -15.59 3.64
N ILE A 280 9.72 -14.66 4.59
CA ILE A 280 10.39 -13.35 4.50
C ILE A 280 11.91 -13.50 4.39
N ALA A 281 12.50 -14.45 5.13
CA ALA A 281 13.93 -14.75 5.03
C ALA A 281 14.30 -15.29 3.63
N SER A 282 13.43 -16.11 3.04
CA SER A 282 13.62 -16.65 1.69
C SER A 282 13.52 -15.57 0.62
N ILE A 283 12.53 -14.67 0.73
CA ILE A 283 12.41 -13.47 -0.11
C ILE A 283 13.67 -12.61 0.00
N THR A 284 14.12 -12.33 1.23
CA THR A 284 15.33 -11.54 1.50
C THR A 284 16.54 -12.13 0.79
N ARG A 285 16.77 -13.45 0.92
CA ARG A 285 17.88 -14.13 0.25
C ARG A 285 17.77 -14.02 -1.27
N TYR A 286 16.58 -14.19 -1.83
CA TYR A 286 16.36 -14.05 -3.26
C TYR A 286 16.65 -12.64 -3.77
N MET A 287 16.19 -11.60 -3.06
CA MET A 287 16.44 -10.20 -3.43
C MET A 287 17.93 -9.87 -3.45
N ILE A 288 18.70 -10.37 -2.48
CA ILE A 288 20.16 -10.19 -2.42
C ILE A 288 20.83 -10.87 -3.62
N THR A 289 20.47 -12.12 -3.92
CA THR A 289 20.98 -12.83 -5.11
C THR A 289 20.64 -12.08 -6.41
N LEU A 290 19.42 -11.56 -6.51
CA LEU A 290 18.95 -10.80 -7.66
C LEU A 290 19.78 -9.54 -7.86
N GLN A 291 19.99 -8.75 -6.79
CA GLN A 291 20.86 -7.57 -6.83
C GLN A 291 22.25 -7.93 -7.37
N THR A 292 22.92 -8.92 -6.78
CA THR A 292 24.26 -9.35 -7.21
C THR A 292 24.29 -9.80 -8.67
N SER A 293 23.23 -10.48 -9.13
CA SER A 293 23.12 -10.92 -10.54
C SER A 293 22.91 -9.77 -11.53
N GLN A 294 22.31 -8.65 -11.11
CA GLN A 294 21.92 -7.53 -11.98
C GLN A 294 22.96 -6.40 -12.02
N MET A 295 23.74 -6.23 -10.95
CA MET A 295 24.72 -5.15 -10.86
C MET A 295 25.79 -5.25 -11.97
N PRO A 296 26.21 -4.12 -12.56
CA PRO A 296 27.32 -4.09 -13.49
C PRO A 296 28.61 -4.55 -12.79
N THR A 297 29.48 -5.23 -13.53
CA THR A 297 30.83 -5.59 -13.07
C THR A 297 31.73 -4.36 -13.05
N ASP A 298 32.84 -4.43 -12.31
CA ASP A 298 33.83 -3.35 -12.28
C ASP A 298 34.38 -3.05 -13.68
N ASP A 299 34.54 -4.07 -14.54
CA ASP A 299 34.93 -3.87 -15.94
C ASP A 299 33.95 -3.00 -16.72
N ILE A 300 32.64 -3.19 -16.50
CA ILE A 300 31.59 -2.38 -17.13
C ILE A 300 31.68 -0.95 -16.62
N ILE A 301 31.81 -0.76 -15.30
CA ILE A 301 31.91 0.56 -14.66
C ILE A 301 33.14 1.30 -15.17
N ASN A 302 34.30 0.63 -15.22
CA ASN A 302 35.55 1.17 -15.72
C ASN A 302 35.45 1.51 -17.21
N SER A 303 34.87 0.64 -18.04
CA SER A 303 34.66 0.90 -19.47
C SER A 303 33.83 2.16 -19.73
N VAL A 304 32.77 2.38 -18.93
CA VAL A 304 31.92 3.59 -19.02
C VAL A 304 32.70 4.84 -18.58
N GLN A 305 33.57 4.72 -17.58
CA GLN A 305 34.45 5.83 -17.17
C GLN A 305 35.53 6.14 -18.21
N ASP A 306 36.12 5.13 -18.83
CA ASP A 306 37.10 5.30 -19.90
C ASP A 306 36.46 5.97 -21.11
N LEU A 307 35.24 5.57 -21.46
CA LEU A 307 34.44 6.22 -22.49
C LEU A 307 34.17 7.70 -22.15
N ARG A 308 33.79 8.01 -20.90
CA ARG A 308 33.62 9.40 -20.43
C ARG A 308 34.90 10.23 -20.65
N GLN A 309 36.06 9.67 -20.30
CA GLN A 309 37.35 10.33 -20.46
C GLN A 309 37.71 10.54 -21.94
N ALA A 310 37.50 9.52 -22.77
CA ALA A 310 37.73 9.58 -24.21
C ALA A 310 36.83 10.63 -24.88
N LEU A 311 35.54 10.66 -24.54
CA LEU A 311 34.60 11.69 -24.99
C LEU A 311 35.09 13.10 -24.61
N GLN A 312 35.51 13.29 -23.36
CA GLN A 312 36.03 14.58 -22.92
C GLN A 312 37.25 15.01 -23.72
N ALA A 313 38.24 14.13 -23.89
CA ALA A 313 39.44 14.42 -24.67
C ALA A 313 39.11 14.74 -26.13
N GLY A 314 38.19 13.98 -26.74
CA GLY A 314 37.72 14.20 -28.11
C GLY A 314 37.05 15.55 -28.29
N LEU A 315 36.13 15.92 -27.39
CA LEU A 315 35.44 17.22 -27.45
C LEU A 315 36.38 18.40 -27.18
N ARG A 316 37.36 18.25 -26.27
CA ARG A 316 38.39 19.28 -26.06
C ARG A 316 39.24 19.49 -27.30
N ARG A 317 39.66 18.40 -27.96
CA ARG A 317 40.44 18.45 -29.20
C ARG A 317 39.64 19.10 -30.34
N TYR A 318 38.36 18.75 -30.47
CA TYR A 318 37.48 19.33 -31.48
C TYR A 318 37.27 20.84 -31.28
N THR A 319 37.04 21.26 -30.04
CA THR A 319 36.73 22.67 -29.71
C THR A 319 37.96 23.55 -29.48
N GLY A 320 39.12 22.95 -29.21
CA GLY A 320 40.33 23.64 -28.76
C GLY A 320 40.24 24.23 -27.35
N ARG A 321 39.29 23.78 -26.52
CA ARG A 321 38.99 24.39 -25.21
C ARG A 321 39.16 23.39 -24.07
N GLU A 322 40.02 23.71 -23.11
CA GLU A 322 40.28 22.86 -21.94
C GLU A 322 39.18 22.85 -20.88
N ASN A 323 38.31 23.87 -20.86
CA ASN A 323 37.22 23.96 -19.88
C ASN A 323 35.99 23.09 -20.22
N VAL A 324 35.99 22.42 -21.37
CA VAL A 324 34.97 21.41 -21.73
C VAL A 324 35.12 20.21 -20.80
N THR A 325 34.02 19.80 -20.18
CA THR A 325 33.99 18.62 -19.29
C THR A 325 32.84 17.71 -19.63
N VAL A 326 33.02 16.41 -19.45
CA VAL A 326 31.97 15.40 -19.66
C VAL A 326 31.69 14.69 -18.35
N HIS A 327 30.41 14.68 -17.96
CA HIS A 327 29.92 14.10 -16.72
C HIS A 327 28.92 12.98 -17.03
N LEU A 328 28.89 11.97 -16.17
CA LEU A 328 27.82 10.98 -16.17
C LEU A 328 26.58 11.55 -15.48
N LEU A 329 25.42 11.09 -15.91
CA LEU A 329 24.17 11.24 -15.18
C LEU A 329 23.41 9.90 -15.20
N GLY A 330 22.17 9.92 -14.73
CA GLY A 330 21.31 8.74 -14.74
C GLY A 330 21.86 7.61 -13.87
N SER A 331 21.71 6.38 -14.36
CA SER A 331 21.85 5.16 -13.56
C SER A 331 23.29 4.84 -13.16
N PHE A 332 24.27 5.15 -14.02
CA PHE A 332 25.68 4.94 -13.71
C PHE A 332 26.17 5.94 -12.66
N GLU A 333 25.84 7.23 -12.79
CA GLU A 333 26.21 8.24 -11.79
C GLU A 333 25.49 8.00 -10.44
N SER A 334 24.22 7.57 -10.47
CA SER A 334 23.48 7.28 -9.24
C SER A 334 23.87 5.95 -8.58
N GLY A 335 24.63 5.09 -9.28
CA GLY A 335 24.97 3.74 -8.85
C GLY A 335 23.78 2.76 -8.85
N LEU A 336 22.77 3.04 -9.67
CA LEU A 336 21.54 2.25 -9.84
C LEU A 336 21.48 1.51 -11.19
N ALA A 337 22.58 1.54 -11.94
CA ALA A 337 22.75 0.83 -13.20
C ALA A 337 22.65 -0.69 -13.00
N SER A 338 22.11 -1.35 -14.01
CA SER A 338 22.22 -2.80 -14.23
C SER A 338 23.24 -3.08 -15.34
N LYS A 339 23.59 -4.35 -15.55
CA LYS A 339 24.43 -4.82 -16.67
C LYS A 339 23.94 -4.39 -18.07
N THR A 340 22.67 -4.03 -18.17
CA THR A 340 21.97 -3.68 -19.42
C THR A 340 21.47 -2.23 -19.44
N SER A 341 21.91 -1.41 -18.48
CA SER A 341 21.52 0.00 -18.44
C SER A 341 22.31 0.82 -19.46
N ASP A 342 21.64 1.82 -20.00
CA ASP A 342 22.24 2.81 -20.91
C ASP A 342 23.19 3.73 -20.12
N ALA A 343 24.20 4.24 -20.81
CA ALA A 343 25.16 5.20 -20.26
C ALA A 343 24.81 6.63 -20.69
N ASP A 344 24.32 7.43 -19.74
CA ASP A 344 23.93 8.81 -19.99
C ASP A 344 25.09 9.79 -19.69
N PHE A 345 25.44 10.60 -20.69
CA PHE A 345 26.50 11.61 -20.61
C PHE A 345 25.96 13.03 -20.80
N THR A 346 26.63 14.00 -20.21
CA THR A 346 26.39 15.42 -20.50
C THR A 346 27.71 16.18 -20.62
N ALA A 347 27.81 17.01 -21.67
CA ALA A 347 28.94 17.91 -21.85
C ALA A 347 28.61 19.30 -21.27
N TYR A 348 29.53 19.83 -20.47
CA TYR A 348 29.48 21.19 -19.95
C TYR A 348 30.48 22.09 -20.66
N ASN A 349 30.16 23.37 -20.75
CA ASN A 349 30.99 24.41 -21.36
C ASN A 349 31.35 24.10 -22.83
N PHE A 350 30.57 23.25 -23.49
CA PHE A 350 30.83 22.84 -24.85
C PHE A 350 30.65 24.01 -25.83
N PHE A 351 29.70 24.91 -25.56
CA PHE A 351 29.47 26.12 -26.34
C PHE A 351 30.09 27.37 -25.74
N SER A 352 30.44 28.31 -26.61
CA SER A 352 30.70 29.69 -26.23
C SER A 352 29.34 30.41 -26.12
N PRO A 353 29.12 31.29 -25.11
CA PRO A 353 27.89 32.05 -24.95
C PRO A 353 27.48 32.87 -26.20
N ASN A 354 28.42 33.13 -27.12
CA ASN A 354 28.22 33.94 -28.32
C ASN A 354 27.98 33.10 -29.61
N SER A 355 27.96 31.77 -29.53
CA SER A 355 27.74 30.91 -30.70
C SER A 355 26.26 30.94 -31.13
N ARG A 356 25.96 31.50 -32.31
CA ARG A 356 24.61 31.57 -32.91
C ARG A 356 24.15 30.27 -33.61
N GLY A 357 24.89 29.17 -33.45
CA GLY A 357 24.63 27.89 -34.12
C GLY A 357 23.63 26.98 -33.38
N ASN A 358 23.09 25.97 -34.09
CA ASN A 358 22.31 24.91 -33.46
C ASN A 358 23.24 24.02 -32.62
N SER A 359 23.15 24.17 -31.30
CA SER A 359 24.03 23.51 -30.34
C SER A 359 24.00 21.98 -30.43
N ILE A 360 22.83 21.40 -30.68
CA ILE A 360 22.70 19.94 -30.81
C ILE A 360 23.35 19.46 -32.11
N ALA A 361 23.20 20.22 -33.21
CA ALA A 361 23.82 19.88 -34.48
C ALA A 361 25.35 19.96 -34.41
N GLU A 362 25.89 20.94 -33.69
CA GLU A 362 27.33 21.10 -33.51
C GLU A 362 27.91 20.04 -32.56
N LEU A 363 27.19 19.66 -31.49
CA LEU A 363 27.58 18.48 -30.70
C LEU A 363 27.55 17.21 -31.55
N ALA A 364 26.51 17.00 -32.34
CA ALA A 364 26.43 15.87 -33.25
C ALA A 364 27.59 15.85 -34.27
N ASN A 365 28.00 17.02 -34.78
CA ASN A 365 29.19 17.16 -35.63
C ASN A 365 30.48 16.81 -34.88
N ALA A 366 30.65 17.28 -33.65
CA ALA A 366 31.83 16.98 -32.83
C ALA A 366 31.94 15.49 -32.50
N LEU A 367 30.80 14.85 -32.19
CA LEU A 367 30.76 13.41 -31.96
C LEU A 367 31.10 12.63 -33.23
N ARG A 368 30.56 13.04 -34.39
CA ARG A 368 30.95 12.45 -35.68
C ARG A 368 32.44 12.61 -35.97
N TRP A 369 33.00 13.77 -35.66
CA TRP A 369 34.44 14.02 -35.81
C TRP A 369 35.29 13.11 -34.91
N ALA A 370 34.77 12.77 -33.72
CA ALA A 370 35.37 11.79 -32.82
C ALA A 370 35.05 10.33 -33.20
N GLY A 371 34.42 10.07 -34.35
CA GLY A 371 34.08 8.73 -34.83
C GLY A 371 32.81 8.12 -34.21
N LEU A 372 31.97 8.92 -33.56
CA LEU A 372 30.75 8.47 -32.88
C LEU A 372 29.48 8.96 -33.60
N PRO A 373 28.45 8.10 -33.79
CA PRO A 373 27.16 8.54 -34.33
C PRO A 373 26.40 9.47 -33.35
N ILE A 374 25.46 10.25 -33.90
CA ILE A 374 24.68 11.37 -33.27
C ILE A 374 24.04 10.98 -31.92
N VAL A 375 23.94 11.92 -30.95
CA VAL A 375 23.12 12.04 -29.69
C VAL A 375 22.75 10.76 -28.90
N SER A 376 22.41 9.66 -29.56
CA SER A 376 22.37 8.29 -29.04
C SER A 376 23.28 7.39 -29.88
N PHE A 377 24.32 6.81 -29.29
CA PHE A 377 25.30 5.96 -29.98
C PHE A 377 25.56 4.66 -29.23
N THR A 378 26.17 3.69 -29.90
CA THR A 378 26.60 2.44 -29.28
C THR A 378 28.12 2.45 -29.15
N ALA A 379 28.62 2.26 -27.93
CA ALA A 379 30.05 2.11 -27.65
C ALA A 379 30.30 0.73 -27.04
N GLY A 380 30.90 -0.16 -27.82
CA GLY A 380 31.07 -1.57 -27.43
C GLY A 380 29.71 -2.26 -27.25
N LYS A 381 29.36 -2.61 -26.00
CA LYS A 381 28.10 -3.27 -25.64
C LYS A 381 27.04 -2.32 -25.06
N PHE A 382 27.33 -1.02 -24.97
CA PHE A 382 26.48 -0.06 -24.27
C PHE A 382 25.77 0.86 -25.24
N GLN A 383 24.47 1.01 -25.05
CA GLN A 383 23.75 2.14 -25.60
C GLN A 383 24.09 3.37 -24.76
N CYS A 384 24.42 4.47 -25.42
CA CYS A 384 24.90 5.69 -24.80
C CYS A 384 24.07 6.86 -25.31
N ASP A 385 23.63 7.72 -24.39
CA ASP A 385 22.94 8.96 -24.72
C ASP A 385 23.79 10.15 -24.28
N MET A 386 23.91 11.16 -25.14
CA MET A 386 24.72 12.34 -24.85
C MET A 386 23.92 13.62 -25.00
N SER A 387 23.93 14.41 -23.92
CA SER A 387 23.21 15.67 -23.77
C SER A 387 24.17 16.83 -23.46
N MET A 388 23.64 18.03 -23.29
CA MET A 388 24.43 19.24 -22.99
C MET A 388 23.84 19.95 -21.79
N ASP A 389 24.73 20.49 -20.95
CA ASP A 389 24.42 21.35 -19.81
C ASP A 389 23.30 20.81 -18.90
N GLN A 390 23.22 19.48 -18.73
CA GLN A 390 22.24 18.81 -17.85
C GLN A 390 22.68 18.82 -16.38
N HIS A 391 22.96 20.01 -15.84
CA HIS A 391 23.41 20.20 -14.46
C HIS A 391 22.47 19.59 -13.41
N MET A 392 21.17 19.74 -13.63
CA MET A 392 20.13 19.16 -12.77
C MET A 392 20.14 17.63 -12.77
N GLY A 393 20.40 17.00 -13.92
CA GLY A 393 20.48 15.55 -14.03
C GLY A 393 21.64 14.99 -13.20
N VAL A 394 22.81 15.63 -13.29
CA VAL A 394 24.01 15.22 -12.53
C VAL A 394 23.81 15.38 -11.03
N ILE A 395 23.27 16.52 -10.56
CA ILE A 395 23.09 16.72 -9.11
C ILE A 395 22.03 15.79 -8.51
N ASN A 396 20.96 15.50 -9.26
CA ASN A 396 19.96 14.50 -8.89
C ASN A 396 20.55 13.09 -8.77
N SER A 397 21.37 12.68 -9.73
CA SER A 397 22.07 11.39 -9.66
C SER A 397 23.01 11.33 -8.45
N LYS A 398 23.72 12.41 -8.14
CA LYS A 398 24.60 12.49 -6.95
C LYS A 398 23.83 12.40 -5.63
N LEU A 399 22.66 13.02 -5.54
CA LEU A 399 21.78 12.88 -4.37
C LEU A 399 21.38 11.41 -4.16
N ILE A 400 20.94 10.73 -5.21
CA ILE A 400 20.57 9.31 -5.16
C ILE A 400 21.78 8.44 -4.80
N ALA A 401 22.95 8.70 -5.40
CA ALA A 401 24.19 8.00 -5.08
C ALA A 401 24.57 8.16 -3.60
N THR A 402 24.28 9.30 -3.00
CA THR A 402 24.52 9.57 -1.58
C THR A 402 23.58 8.74 -0.71
N TYR A 403 22.28 8.72 -1.00
CA TYR A 403 21.32 7.85 -0.30
C TYR A 403 21.68 6.37 -0.38
N ARG A 404 22.06 5.90 -1.57
CA ARG A 404 22.52 4.51 -1.79
C ARG A 404 23.65 4.11 -0.83
N LYS A 405 24.57 5.01 -0.52
CA LYS A 405 25.74 4.72 0.33
C LYS A 405 25.41 4.69 1.82
N ILE A 406 24.26 5.23 2.23
CA ILE A 406 23.88 5.35 3.64
C ILE A 406 23.41 4.01 4.20
N ASP A 407 22.55 3.29 3.47
CA ASP A 407 21.99 2.01 3.91
C ASP A 407 21.91 1.00 2.76
N ASN A 408 22.47 -0.19 2.98
CA ASN A 408 22.56 -1.24 1.95
C ASN A 408 21.19 -1.76 1.50
N ARG A 409 20.15 -1.68 2.36
CA ARG A 409 18.79 -2.14 2.03
C ARG A 409 18.19 -1.34 0.86
N PHE A 410 18.62 -0.09 0.67
CA PHE A 410 18.19 0.76 -0.44
C PHE A 410 18.43 0.09 -1.80
N LEU A 411 19.65 -0.41 -2.01
CA LEU A 411 20.05 -0.95 -3.30
C LEU A 411 19.33 -2.27 -3.58
N THR A 412 19.18 -3.12 -2.57
CA THR A 412 18.42 -4.37 -2.67
C THR A 412 16.96 -4.13 -3.02
N LEU A 413 16.30 -3.19 -2.33
CA LEU A 413 14.92 -2.79 -2.64
C LEU A 413 14.80 -2.23 -4.06
N TRP A 414 15.71 -1.34 -4.46
CA TRP A 414 15.70 -0.73 -5.78
C TRP A 414 15.68 -1.76 -6.91
N PHE A 415 16.58 -2.75 -6.88
CA PHE A 415 16.64 -3.74 -7.97
C PHE A 415 15.37 -4.57 -8.06
N THR A 416 14.83 -5.01 -6.92
CA THR A 416 13.60 -5.80 -6.89
C THR A 416 12.39 -4.99 -7.36
N ILE A 417 12.18 -3.79 -6.80
CA ILE A 417 11.04 -2.92 -7.16
C ILE A 417 11.13 -2.49 -8.63
N ARG A 418 12.32 -2.13 -9.12
CA ARG A 418 12.54 -1.79 -10.53
C ARG A 418 12.15 -2.95 -11.45
N LEU A 419 12.51 -4.17 -11.10
CA LEU A 419 12.18 -5.33 -11.92
C LEU A 419 10.68 -5.66 -11.89
N ILE A 420 10.03 -5.62 -10.71
CA ILE A 420 8.57 -5.73 -10.59
C ILE A 420 7.90 -4.69 -11.51
N ALA A 421 8.31 -3.43 -11.39
CA ALA A 421 7.75 -2.33 -12.16
C ALA A 421 8.02 -2.47 -13.67
N LYS A 422 9.17 -3.03 -14.07
CA LYS A 422 9.49 -3.34 -15.48
C LYS A 422 8.62 -4.49 -16.01
N LYS A 423 8.43 -5.56 -15.24
CA LYS A 423 7.61 -6.72 -15.62
C LYS A 423 6.16 -6.32 -15.88
N HIS A 424 5.63 -5.45 -15.02
CA HIS A 424 4.27 -4.93 -15.13
C HIS A 424 4.12 -3.79 -16.14
N GLU A 425 5.21 -3.43 -16.85
CA GLU A 425 5.24 -2.36 -17.84
C GLU A 425 4.74 -1.02 -17.27
N ILE A 426 5.02 -0.77 -15.98
CA ILE A 426 4.74 0.49 -15.31
C ILE A 426 5.99 1.37 -15.20
N LEU A 427 7.10 0.95 -15.83
CA LEU A 427 8.30 1.75 -16.07
C LEU A 427 8.44 2.14 -17.54
N SER A 428 8.37 3.43 -17.83
CA SER A 428 8.72 3.97 -19.14
C SER A 428 8.77 5.50 -19.07
N GLY A 429 9.97 6.07 -19.28
CA GLY A 429 10.17 7.53 -19.23
C GLY A 429 9.56 8.29 -20.41
N SER A 430 9.33 7.61 -21.54
CA SER A 430 8.75 8.16 -22.77
C SER A 430 7.24 7.96 -22.88
N THR A 431 6.66 7.02 -22.13
CA THR A 431 5.21 6.81 -22.07
C THR A 431 4.62 7.35 -20.76
N ARG A 432 3.29 7.29 -20.63
CA ARG A 432 2.50 7.88 -19.53
C ARG A 432 2.68 7.16 -18.17
N TYR A 433 3.70 6.33 -17.99
CA TYR A 433 3.99 5.58 -16.75
C TYR A 433 5.14 6.21 -15.94
N LEU A 434 5.59 5.54 -14.86
CA LEU A 434 6.67 6.05 -14.01
C LEU A 434 7.99 6.03 -14.76
N SER A 435 8.78 7.10 -14.59
CA SER A 435 10.20 7.04 -14.89
C SER A 435 10.93 6.31 -13.76
N SER A 436 12.09 5.72 -14.07
CA SER A 436 12.97 5.15 -13.03
C SER A 436 13.35 6.20 -11.97
N TYR A 437 13.48 7.46 -12.36
CA TYR A 437 13.72 8.57 -11.43
C TYR A 437 12.53 8.79 -10.46
N ALA A 438 11.30 8.82 -10.97
CA ALA A 438 10.11 8.94 -10.12
C ALA A 438 9.99 7.77 -9.14
N LEU A 439 10.27 6.55 -9.60
CA LEU A 439 10.28 5.36 -8.73
C LEU A 439 11.37 5.44 -7.64
N ALA A 440 12.55 5.98 -7.96
CA ALA A 440 13.60 6.20 -6.96
C ALA A 440 13.17 7.23 -5.91
N MET A 441 12.49 8.31 -6.31
CA MET A 441 11.93 9.29 -5.37
C MET A 441 10.87 8.68 -4.45
N MET A 442 10.00 7.81 -4.98
CA MET A 442 9.02 7.05 -4.16
C MET A 442 9.71 6.18 -3.12
N LEU A 443 10.77 5.47 -3.50
CA LEU A 443 11.55 4.63 -2.58
C LEU A 443 12.26 5.46 -1.51
N ILE A 444 12.86 6.59 -1.88
CA ILE A 444 13.53 7.48 -0.91
C ILE A 444 12.53 7.98 0.13
N VAL A 445 11.37 8.51 -0.30
CA VAL A 445 10.35 9.03 0.64
C VAL A 445 9.79 7.91 1.51
N PHE A 446 9.57 6.72 0.96
CA PHE A 446 9.14 5.56 1.75
C PHE A 446 10.11 5.27 2.90
N LEU A 447 11.41 5.25 2.62
CA LEU A 447 12.44 5.00 3.64
C LEU A 447 12.68 6.18 4.60
N GLN A 448 12.19 7.38 4.27
CA GLN A 448 12.31 8.58 5.11
C GLN A 448 11.11 8.82 6.04
N ASP A 449 9.90 8.47 5.60
CA ASP A 449 8.67 8.91 6.28
C ASP A 449 7.69 7.77 6.57
N VAL A 450 7.63 6.75 5.71
CA VAL A 450 6.70 5.63 5.88
C VAL A 450 7.31 4.57 6.80
N CYS A 451 8.62 4.31 6.67
CA CYS A 451 9.33 3.46 7.61
C CYS A 451 9.46 4.15 8.97
N ASN A 452 9.04 3.45 10.02
CA ASN A 452 9.22 3.88 11.40
C ASN A 452 9.92 2.77 12.20
N PRO A 453 11.14 2.99 12.73
CA PRO A 453 11.99 4.18 12.58
C PRO A 453 12.44 4.45 11.13
N PRO A 454 12.76 5.69 10.75
CA PRO A 454 13.21 6.01 9.39
C PRO A 454 14.58 5.37 9.08
N ILE A 455 14.77 4.97 7.83
CA ILE A 455 15.98 4.29 7.35
C ILE A 455 16.94 5.27 6.67
N LEU A 456 16.40 6.27 5.96
CA LEU A 456 17.19 7.31 5.30
C LEU A 456 17.00 8.68 5.97
N PRO A 457 18.08 9.48 6.09
CA PRO A 457 17.97 10.85 6.59
C PRO A 457 17.34 11.77 5.53
N ARG A 458 17.05 13.01 5.91
CA ARG A 458 16.62 14.08 5.00
C ARG A 458 17.82 14.94 4.60
N LEU A 459 18.59 14.52 3.59
CA LEU A 459 19.90 15.14 3.27
C LEU A 459 19.83 16.61 2.90
N GLN A 460 18.68 17.07 2.40
CA GLN A 460 18.44 18.47 2.03
C GLN A 460 17.94 19.33 3.20
N GLN A 461 17.55 18.70 4.31
CA GLN A 461 17.07 19.36 5.53
C GLN A 461 18.14 19.42 6.62
N GLN A 462 19.40 19.06 6.30
CA GLN A 462 20.51 19.15 7.24
C GLN A 462 20.87 20.62 7.52
N ASN A 463 21.69 20.84 8.55
CA ASN A 463 22.10 22.18 8.92
C ASN A 463 22.82 22.87 7.75
N ARG A 464 22.36 24.06 7.34
CA ARG A 464 22.98 24.82 6.23
C ARG A 464 24.46 25.10 6.42
N ARG A 465 24.96 25.17 7.66
CA ARG A 465 26.40 25.35 7.94
C ARG A 465 27.23 24.13 7.52
N GLN A 466 26.61 22.97 7.39
CA GLN A 466 27.25 21.72 6.96
C GLN A 466 27.14 21.50 5.44
N MET A 467 26.38 22.33 4.71
CA MET A 467 26.11 22.17 3.29
C MET A 467 26.78 23.27 2.47
N LEU A 468 27.51 22.88 1.42
CA LEU A 468 28.01 23.83 0.43
C LEU A 468 26.84 24.34 -0.41
N ARG A 469 26.61 25.66 -0.36
CA ARG A 469 25.55 26.29 -1.15
C ARG A 469 25.81 26.07 -2.63
N ARG A 470 24.83 25.50 -3.34
CA ARG A 470 24.92 25.25 -4.78
C ARG A 470 23.64 25.72 -5.48
N MET A 471 23.76 26.73 -6.33
CA MET A 471 22.67 27.22 -7.15
C MET A 471 22.82 26.69 -8.58
N ILE A 472 21.77 26.09 -9.14
CA ILE A 472 21.71 25.64 -10.55
C ILE A 472 20.40 26.15 -11.13
N ASP A 473 20.45 26.90 -12.23
CA ASP A 473 19.28 27.47 -12.91
C ASP A 473 18.30 28.23 -11.97
N GLY A 474 18.85 28.89 -10.94
CA GLY A 474 18.06 29.62 -9.94
C GLY A 474 17.48 28.76 -8.80
N TYR A 475 17.69 27.45 -8.81
CA TYR A 475 17.26 26.53 -7.76
C TYR A 475 18.38 26.23 -6.76
N ASP A 476 18.02 26.11 -5.47
CA ASP A 476 18.93 25.68 -4.41
C ASP A 476 19.08 24.15 -4.47
N CYS A 477 20.23 23.69 -4.95
CA CYS A 477 20.59 22.28 -5.08
C CYS A 477 21.55 21.80 -3.97
N SER A 478 21.53 22.47 -2.82
CA SER A 478 22.37 22.11 -1.68
C SER A 478 21.81 20.88 -0.95
N PHE A 479 22.69 19.93 -0.61
CA PHE A 479 22.39 18.80 0.26
C PHE A 479 23.67 18.34 0.96
N ASP A 480 23.56 17.56 2.04
CA ASP A 480 24.74 16.95 2.68
C ASP A 480 25.30 15.82 1.81
N HIS A 481 26.48 16.03 1.24
CA HIS A 481 27.16 15.06 0.38
C HIS A 481 27.94 14.02 1.20
N ASN A 482 28.16 14.26 2.49
CA ASN A 482 28.96 13.38 3.33
C ASN A 482 28.10 12.27 3.93
N TRP A 483 27.81 11.26 3.10
CA TRP A 483 27.06 10.07 3.51
C TRP A 483 27.64 9.36 4.75
N SER A 484 28.96 9.49 5.01
CA SER A 484 29.61 8.84 6.15
C SER A 484 29.08 9.32 7.51
N ASN A 485 28.60 10.57 7.59
CA ASN A 485 27.95 11.12 8.76
C ASN A 485 26.63 10.39 9.12
N HIS A 486 26.06 9.66 8.16
CA HIS A 486 24.73 9.06 8.27
C HIS A 486 24.75 7.52 8.25
N GLN A 487 25.92 6.87 8.20
CA GLN A 487 26.04 5.40 8.09
C GLN A 487 25.26 4.61 9.16
N LYS A 488 25.04 5.20 10.34
CA LYS A 488 24.31 4.58 11.45
C LYS A 488 22.84 5.02 11.55
N PHE A 489 22.38 5.92 10.67
CA PHE A 489 21.06 6.55 10.77
C PHE A 489 19.93 5.50 10.78
N GLY A 490 19.93 4.60 9.81
CA GLY A 490 18.92 3.55 9.69
C GLY A 490 19.06 2.38 10.67
N GLY A 491 20.05 2.40 11.58
CA GLY A 491 20.37 1.29 12.48
C GLY A 491 19.31 0.99 13.53
N ALA A 492 18.46 1.98 13.87
CA ALA A 492 17.33 1.77 14.78
C ALA A 492 16.20 0.95 14.14
N ASN A 493 16.14 0.91 12.81
CA ASN A 493 15.17 0.09 12.08
C ASN A 493 15.78 -1.28 11.77
N THR A 494 15.26 -2.33 12.40
CA THR A 494 15.73 -3.72 12.23
C THR A 494 14.90 -4.51 11.20
N THR A 495 13.98 -3.86 10.48
CA THR A 495 13.13 -4.53 9.49
C THR A 495 14.00 -5.07 8.34
N SER A 496 13.81 -6.35 8.04
CA SER A 496 14.52 -7.03 6.95
C SER A 496 14.09 -6.47 5.60
N VAL A 497 14.98 -6.53 4.60
CA VAL A 497 14.68 -6.04 3.25
C VAL A 497 13.47 -6.73 2.62
N GLY A 498 13.25 -8.03 2.89
CA GLY A 498 12.07 -8.75 2.42
C GLY A 498 10.77 -8.22 3.02
N GLN A 499 10.77 -7.86 4.31
CA GLN A 499 9.60 -7.24 4.93
C GLN A 499 9.41 -5.80 4.42
N LEU A 500 10.50 -5.04 4.22
CA LEU A 500 10.42 -3.69 3.64
C LEU A 500 9.87 -3.69 2.21
N LEU A 501 10.13 -4.72 1.41
CA LEU A 501 9.51 -4.86 0.08
C LEU A 501 7.99 -5.00 0.20
N ILE A 502 7.54 -5.89 1.09
CA ILE A 502 6.11 -6.09 1.35
C ILE A 502 5.47 -4.79 1.85
N ASP A 503 6.13 -4.08 2.77
CA ASP A 503 5.63 -2.83 3.33
C ASP A 503 5.60 -1.70 2.29
N PHE A 504 6.59 -1.63 1.39
CA PHE A 504 6.60 -0.71 0.26
C PHE A 504 5.40 -0.96 -0.66
N CYS A 505 5.19 -2.22 -1.04
CA CYS A 505 4.06 -2.64 -1.87
C CYS A 505 2.71 -2.40 -1.16
N ARG A 506 2.62 -2.65 0.14
CA ARG A 506 1.42 -2.36 0.94
C ARG A 506 1.11 -0.86 0.97
N PHE A 507 2.11 -0.02 1.24
CA PHE A 507 1.91 1.42 1.29
C PHE A 507 1.43 1.98 -0.05
N TYR A 508 2.09 1.65 -1.15
CA TYR A 508 1.72 2.14 -2.47
C TYR A 508 0.54 1.40 -3.12
N GLY A 509 0.16 0.22 -2.60
CA GLY A 509 -1.01 -0.51 -3.05
C GLY A 509 -2.31 -0.08 -2.36
N TYR A 510 -2.23 0.27 -1.07
CA TYR A 510 -3.42 0.46 -0.24
C TYR A 510 -3.46 1.81 0.49
N THR A 511 -2.34 2.24 1.07
CA THR A 511 -2.34 3.41 1.97
C THR A 511 -2.25 4.75 1.24
N PHE A 512 -1.38 4.88 0.24
CA PHE A 512 -1.03 6.16 -0.37
C PHE A 512 -2.21 6.74 -1.18
N LYS A 513 -2.69 7.92 -0.81
CA LYS A 513 -3.82 8.57 -1.48
C LYS A 513 -3.38 9.29 -2.76
N TYR A 514 -3.13 8.57 -3.85
CA TYR A 514 -2.58 9.11 -5.11
C TYR A 514 -3.22 10.43 -5.60
N ALA A 515 -4.54 10.56 -5.47
CA ALA A 515 -5.29 11.72 -5.95
C ALA A 515 -5.10 12.98 -5.07
N THR A 516 -4.88 12.80 -3.77
CA THR A 516 -4.94 13.90 -2.78
C THR A 516 -3.64 14.10 -2.01
N GLU A 517 -2.70 13.16 -2.07
CA GLU A 517 -1.38 13.27 -1.43
C GLU A 517 -0.27 13.54 -2.45
N GLU A 518 0.85 14.03 -1.92
CA GLU A 518 2.10 14.26 -2.63
C GLU A 518 3.26 13.64 -1.87
N LEU A 519 4.23 13.11 -2.62
CA LEU A 519 5.53 12.70 -2.10
C LEU A 519 6.52 13.86 -2.28
N ASN A 520 7.16 14.30 -1.21
CA ASN A 520 8.15 15.36 -1.25
C ASN A 520 9.52 14.85 -0.78
N PRO A 521 10.42 14.44 -1.70
CA PRO A 521 11.76 13.94 -1.35
C PRO A 521 12.69 14.99 -0.72
N CYS A 522 12.45 16.28 -0.98
CA CYS A 522 13.22 17.37 -0.38
C CYS A 522 12.95 17.47 1.13
N LEU A 523 11.67 17.44 1.50
CA LEU A 523 11.23 17.45 2.89
C LEU A 523 11.27 16.06 3.54
N GLY A 524 11.33 15.00 2.73
CA GLY A 524 11.23 13.61 3.12
C GLY A 524 9.93 13.30 3.86
N VAL A 525 8.80 13.71 3.27
CA VAL A 525 7.45 13.50 3.83
C VAL A 525 6.43 13.11 2.77
N VAL A 526 5.42 12.37 3.21
CA VAL A 526 4.12 12.20 2.55
C VAL A 526 3.12 13.17 3.19
N LYS A 527 2.41 13.95 2.38
CA LYS A 527 1.40 14.88 2.92
C LYS A 527 0.27 15.12 1.94
N SER A 528 -0.84 15.67 2.45
CA SER A 528 -1.92 16.15 1.60
C SER A 528 -1.45 17.28 0.69
N ARG A 529 -1.86 17.20 -0.57
CA ARG A 529 -1.57 18.17 -1.61
C ARG A 529 -2.31 19.46 -1.32
N SER A 530 -1.56 20.56 -1.21
CA SER A 530 -2.13 21.89 -0.96
C SER A 530 -2.52 22.60 -2.26
N PHE A 531 -1.80 22.33 -3.35
CA PHE A 531 -2.09 22.85 -4.68
C PHE A 531 -1.55 21.90 -5.75
N ASN A 532 -2.09 21.98 -6.96
CA ASN A 532 -1.58 21.22 -8.09
C ASN A 532 -0.26 21.82 -8.58
N PRO A 533 0.80 21.01 -8.76
CA PRO A 533 2.04 21.42 -9.41
C PRO A 533 1.79 22.23 -10.70
N PRO A 534 2.55 23.33 -10.94
CA PRO A 534 2.45 24.03 -12.21
C PRO A 534 2.92 23.15 -13.37
N PRO A 535 2.43 23.40 -14.61
CA PRO A 535 2.99 22.78 -15.80
C PRO A 535 4.48 23.15 -15.94
N ARG A 536 5.28 22.28 -16.56
CA ARG A 536 6.72 22.53 -16.76
C ARG A 536 7.00 23.72 -17.68
N SER A 537 6.08 24.01 -18.59
CA SER A 537 6.15 25.15 -19.50
C SER A 537 4.74 25.48 -20.01
N PRO A 538 4.53 26.66 -20.65
CA PRO A 538 3.27 26.98 -21.30
C PRO A 538 2.85 25.96 -22.37
N ALA A 539 3.82 25.27 -22.98
CA ALA A 539 3.61 24.24 -24.01
C ALA A 539 3.42 22.82 -23.44
N ASP A 540 3.40 22.66 -22.11
CA ASP A 540 3.26 21.36 -21.46
C ASP A 540 1.85 20.79 -21.68
N ARG A 541 1.78 19.74 -22.51
CA ARG A 541 0.52 19.07 -22.89
C ARG A 541 0.11 17.95 -21.93
N ARG A 542 0.84 17.75 -20.83
CA ARG A 542 0.59 16.65 -19.90
C ARG A 542 -0.69 16.89 -19.09
N PRO A 543 -1.26 15.81 -18.52
CA PRO A 543 -2.47 15.92 -17.70
C PRO A 543 -2.26 16.85 -16.51
N LYS A 544 -3.15 17.82 -16.34
CA LYS A 544 -3.08 18.82 -15.25
C LYS A 544 -3.87 18.41 -14.01
N ASP A 545 -4.61 17.32 -14.09
CA ASP A 545 -5.31 16.69 -12.96
C ASP A 545 -4.35 15.95 -12.03
N TRP A 546 -3.10 15.72 -12.48
CA TRP A 546 -2.00 15.11 -11.73
C TRP A 546 -2.47 13.94 -10.86
N ALA A 547 -2.91 12.86 -11.52
CA ALA A 547 -3.44 11.67 -10.86
C ALA A 547 -2.47 11.04 -9.84
N MET A 548 -1.18 11.37 -9.93
CA MET A 548 -0.14 11.09 -8.94
C MET A 548 0.80 12.30 -8.84
N CYS A 549 1.26 12.61 -7.63
CA CYS A 549 2.20 13.69 -7.39
C CYS A 549 3.46 13.18 -6.68
N VAL A 550 4.56 13.16 -7.41
CA VAL A 550 5.90 12.92 -6.88
C VAL A 550 6.73 14.14 -7.24
N LEU A 551 7.23 14.85 -6.25
CA LEU A 551 7.95 16.10 -6.48
C LEU A 551 9.43 15.85 -6.77
N ASP A 552 10.02 16.75 -7.55
CA ASP A 552 11.46 16.87 -7.71
C ASP A 552 12.08 17.40 -6.40
N PRO A 553 13.21 16.85 -5.93
CA PRO A 553 13.88 17.28 -4.71
C PRO A 553 14.45 18.71 -4.81
N PHE A 554 14.81 19.20 -6.00
CA PHE A 554 15.47 20.50 -6.15
C PHE A 554 14.59 21.53 -6.85
N ILE A 555 13.83 21.11 -7.87
CA ILE A 555 12.94 22.00 -8.61
C ILE A 555 11.59 22.07 -7.90
N ALA A 556 11.42 23.11 -7.07
CA ALA A 556 10.21 23.32 -6.31
C ALA A 556 8.94 23.25 -7.19
N GLY A 557 7.98 22.43 -6.78
CA GLY A 557 6.71 22.26 -7.49
C GLY A 557 6.78 21.47 -8.80
N ARG A 558 7.93 20.92 -9.22
CA ARG A 558 7.99 20.06 -10.42
C ARG A 558 7.48 18.66 -10.12
N ASN A 559 6.40 18.24 -10.78
CA ASN A 559 5.94 16.85 -10.72
C ASN A 559 6.73 15.95 -11.70
N VAL A 560 7.44 14.96 -11.15
CA VAL A 560 8.23 13.97 -11.90
C VAL A 560 7.41 12.76 -12.34
N ALA A 561 6.24 12.54 -11.73
CA ALA A 561 5.23 11.55 -12.13
C ALA A 561 4.12 12.15 -13.01
N GLY A 562 4.27 13.40 -13.45
CA GLY A 562 3.22 14.14 -14.15
C GLY A 562 2.77 13.59 -15.51
N ASN A 563 3.43 12.54 -16.04
CA ASN A 563 2.99 11.88 -17.26
C ASN A 563 1.80 10.93 -16.99
N SER A 564 1.59 10.51 -15.73
CA SER A 564 0.62 9.47 -15.37
C SER A 564 -0.80 10.00 -15.24
N GLN A 565 -1.69 9.35 -16.02
CA GLN A 565 -3.14 9.54 -15.94
C GLN A 565 -3.77 8.53 -14.98
N LYS A 566 -5.04 8.77 -14.60
CA LYS A 566 -5.79 7.94 -13.65
C LYS A 566 -5.71 6.43 -13.92
N HIS A 567 -5.86 5.98 -15.17
CA HIS A 567 -5.78 4.55 -15.49
C HIS A 567 -4.35 3.97 -15.37
N HIS A 568 -3.31 4.78 -15.64
CA HIS A 568 -1.92 4.39 -15.38
C HIS A 568 -1.68 4.24 -13.88
N VAL A 569 -2.19 5.18 -13.09
CA VAL A 569 -2.11 5.15 -11.62
C VAL A 569 -2.85 3.93 -11.07
N ALA A 570 -4.03 3.59 -11.59
CA ALA A 570 -4.74 2.38 -11.21
C ALA A 570 -3.92 1.11 -11.52
N LYS A 571 -3.21 1.05 -12.67
CA LYS A 571 -2.31 -0.06 -12.98
C LYS A 571 -1.10 -0.11 -12.03
N ILE A 572 -0.52 1.05 -11.70
CA ILE A 572 0.58 1.16 -10.72
C ILE A 572 0.14 0.66 -9.34
N GLN A 573 -1.02 1.14 -8.87
CA GLN A 573 -1.58 0.74 -7.58
C GLN A 573 -1.84 -0.76 -7.56
N LYS A 574 -2.52 -1.31 -8.59
CA LYS A 574 -2.77 -2.75 -8.71
C LYS A 574 -1.48 -3.57 -8.72
N CYS A 575 -0.47 -3.12 -9.44
CA CYS A 575 0.84 -3.77 -9.44
C CYS A 575 1.42 -3.88 -8.03
N PHE A 576 1.33 -2.84 -7.20
CA PHE A 576 1.82 -2.93 -5.83
C PHE A 576 0.90 -3.74 -4.90
N GLN A 577 -0.42 -3.72 -5.12
CA GLN A 577 -1.36 -4.59 -4.38
C GLN A 577 -1.04 -6.07 -4.54
N GLU A 578 -0.68 -6.50 -5.76
CA GLU A 578 -0.30 -7.90 -6.04
C GLU A 578 0.91 -8.39 -5.20
N TYR A 579 1.76 -7.49 -4.72
CA TYR A 579 2.97 -7.83 -3.94
C TYR A 579 2.90 -7.36 -2.48
N ALA A 580 1.75 -6.82 -2.04
CA ALA A 580 1.56 -6.22 -0.72
C ALA A 580 1.31 -7.25 0.40
N PHE A 581 0.92 -8.47 0.05
CA PHE A 581 0.60 -9.53 1.01
C PHE A 581 1.76 -10.50 1.17
N GLY A 582 1.95 -10.99 2.39
CA GLY A 582 2.99 -11.98 2.74
C GLY A 582 2.78 -13.39 2.18
N GLU A 583 1.90 -13.52 1.19
CA GLU A 583 1.70 -14.72 0.36
C GLU A 583 2.65 -14.75 -0.83
N VAL A 584 3.28 -13.62 -1.20
CA VAL A 584 4.35 -13.61 -2.21
C VAL A 584 5.45 -14.55 -1.75
N ASP A 585 5.59 -15.68 -2.44
CA ASP A 585 6.69 -16.60 -2.19
C ASP A 585 7.85 -16.37 -3.17
N VAL A 586 8.94 -17.12 -2.98
CA VAL A 586 10.08 -17.05 -3.90
C VAL A 586 9.69 -17.51 -5.31
N GLY A 587 8.71 -18.41 -5.42
CA GLY A 587 8.14 -18.85 -6.68
C GLY A 587 7.39 -17.73 -7.39
N ASP A 588 6.61 -16.90 -6.69
CA ASP A 588 5.92 -15.75 -7.27
C ASP A 588 6.90 -14.68 -7.73
N LEU A 589 7.96 -14.44 -6.96
CA LEU A 589 9.07 -13.62 -7.41
C LEU A 589 9.75 -14.25 -8.64
N LYS A 590 10.12 -15.53 -8.62
CA LYS A 590 10.72 -16.19 -9.80
C LYS A 590 9.81 -16.14 -11.02
N LYS A 591 8.51 -16.42 -10.90
CA LYS A 591 7.50 -16.23 -11.96
C LYS A 591 7.35 -14.77 -12.35
N ALA A 592 7.59 -13.82 -11.44
CA ALA A 592 7.72 -12.39 -11.73
C ALA A 592 8.95 -12.09 -12.62
N PHE A 593 9.93 -12.99 -12.66
CA PHE A 593 11.20 -12.77 -13.35
C PHE A 593 11.51 -13.79 -14.47
N GLU A 594 10.69 -14.82 -14.66
CA GLU A 594 10.71 -15.73 -15.81
C GLU A 594 10.05 -15.05 -17.02
N ARG A 595 10.76 -15.09 -18.17
CA ARG A 595 10.33 -14.52 -19.45
C ARG A 595 9.54 -15.53 -20.27
#